data_AF-A0A3B8LQU0-F1
#
_entry.id   AF-A0A3B8LQU0-F1
#
_cell.length_a   1.000
_cell.length_b   1.000
_cell.length_c   1.000
_cell.angle_alpha   90.00
_cell.angle_beta   90.00
_cell.angle_gamma   90.00
#
_symmetry.space_group_name_H-M   'P 1'
#
loop_
_entity.id
_entity.type
_entity.pdbx_description
1 polymer ?
#
loop_
_entity_poly.entity_id
_entity_poly.type
_entity_poly.pdbx_seq_one_letter_code
_entity_poly.pdbx_strand_id
1 'polypeptide(L)'
;MSYRHLSLLISICLFLLVQGCKGQQAKQTSVDAPDAPSSFVQAEKAFARYQQYQLKSSYPDATSFREDLKHKANLFSIAKKHYKDTFTSKQHEWSIASLTRAGDLHMDFAKQLYNAPPIDLETLATNQIRRVLIRKGIPKEVQQRVLPKLLARVLPRVQRSFRIRMIKRGNFFAEAALSLYKRAVKKDSAQPGKWSIRAKEQLKRIKFYSLPLKPKS
;
A
#
# COMPACT_ATOMS: atom_id res chain seq x y z
N MET A 1 -36.66 -4.06 13.69
CA MET A 1 -36.00 -3.83 12.37
C MET A 1 -34.57 -4.39 12.41
N SER A 2 -34.25 -5.35 11.54
CA SER A 2 -33.02 -6.16 11.61
C SER A 2 -31.77 -5.39 11.14
N TYR A 3 -30.79 -5.21 12.05
CA TYR A 3 -29.49 -4.54 11.82
C TYR A 3 -28.57 -5.25 10.81
N ARG A 4 -28.96 -6.43 10.30
CA ARG A 4 -28.17 -7.21 9.33
C ARG A 4 -28.05 -6.52 7.97
N HIS A 5 -29.03 -5.71 7.56
CA HIS A 5 -29.00 -5.01 6.27
C HIS A 5 -28.09 -3.77 6.25
N LEU A 6 -27.84 -3.12 7.39
CA LEU A 6 -26.92 -1.98 7.46
C LEU A 6 -25.46 -2.42 7.27
N SER A 7 -25.11 -3.61 7.79
CA SER A 7 -23.77 -4.20 7.67
C SER A 7 -23.41 -4.54 6.21
N LEU A 8 -24.38 -5.04 5.44
CA LEU A 8 -24.18 -5.41 4.04
C LEU A 8 -24.00 -4.16 3.14
N LEU A 9 -24.79 -3.11 3.40
CA LEU A 9 -24.73 -1.85 2.64
C LEU A 9 -23.45 -1.03 2.89
N ILE A 10 -22.92 -1.06 4.12
CA ILE A 10 -21.62 -0.44 4.44
C ILE A 10 -20.49 -1.16 3.67
N SER A 11 -20.57 -2.49 3.53
CA SER A 11 -19.57 -3.28 2.81
C SER A 11 -19.58 -3.02 1.29
N ILE A 12 -20.77 -2.81 0.69
CA ILE A 12 -20.92 -2.54 -0.75
C ILE A 12 -20.51 -1.10 -1.09
N CYS A 13 -20.82 -0.10 -0.25
CA CYS A 13 -20.41 1.29 -0.51
C CYS A 13 -18.90 1.53 -0.32
N LEU A 14 -18.22 0.71 0.47
CA LEU A 14 -16.75 0.74 0.59
C LEU A 14 -16.03 0.08 -0.60
N PHE A 15 -16.75 -0.69 -1.43
CA PHE A 15 -16.24 -1.32 -2.64
C PHE A 15 -16.05 -0.31 -3.80
N LEU A 16 -16.91 0.71 -3.85
CA LEU A 16 -16.91 1.73 -4.93
C LEU A 16 -15.79 2.79 -4.81
N LEU A 17 -15.06 2.85 -3.69
CA LEU A 17 -13.88 3.72 -3.56
C LEU A 17 -12.61 3.11 -4.20
N VAL A 18 -12.67 1.90 -4.76
CA VAL A 18 -11.47 1.09 -5.09
C VAL A 18 -11.27 0.80 -6.59
N GLN A 19 -12.20 1.12 -7.49
CA GLN A 19 -12.05 0.75 -8.92
C GLN A 19 -11.22 1.69 -9.81
N GLY A 20 -10.44 2.60 -9.23
CA GLY A 20 -9.64 3.58 -9.99
C GLY A 20 -8.17 3.20 -10.21
N CYS A 21 -7.83 1.93 -10.48
CA CYS A 21 -6.47 1.53 -10.92
C CYS A 21 -6.56 0.27 -11.82
N LYS A 22 -7.22 0.37 -12.97
CA LYS A 22 -6.98 -0.58 -14.08
C LYS A 22 -5.79 -0.05 -14.87
N GLY A 23 -4.64 -0.69 -14.69
CA GLY A 23 -3.43 -0.39 -15.45
C GLY A 23 -3.63 -0.71 -16.92
N GLN A 24 -3.49 0.30 -17.78
CA GLN A 24 -3.28 0.11 -19.20
C GLN A 24 -1.86 -0.44 -19.39
N GLN A 25 -1.76 -1.67 -19.90
CA GLN A 25 -0.51 -2.21 -20.42
C GLN A 25 -0.28 -1.59 -21.80
N ALA A 26 0.64 -0.63 -21.88
CA ALA A 26 1.14 -0.12 -23.15
C ALA A 26 2.14 -1.12 -23.76
N LYS A 27 1.96 -1.42 -25.05
CA LYS A 27 2.85 -2.21 -25.91
C LYS A 27 4.30 -1.72 -25.79
N GLN A 28 5.21 -2.63 -25.48
CA GLN A 28 6.65 -2.41 -25.50
C GLN A 28 7.15 -2.35 -26.95
N THR A 29 7.61 -1.19 -27.37
CA THR A 29 8.57 -1.04 -28.47
C THR A 29 9.98 -1.22 -27.90
N SER A 30 10.78 -2.03 -28.58
CA SER A 30 12.18 -2.31 -28.26
C SER A 30 13.03 -1.07 -28.54
N VAL A 31 13.38 -0.33 -27.49
CA VAL A 31 14.46 0.65 -27.49
C VAL A 31 15.63 -0.01 -26.77
N ASP A 32 16.82 0.11 -27.35
CA ASP A 32 18.06 -0.51 -26.89
C ASP A 32 18.22 -0.42 -25.36
N ALA A 33 18.44 -1.58 -24.74
CA ALA A 33 18.49 -1.68 -23.29
C ALA A 33 19.68 -0.87 -22.76
N PRO A 34 19.47 0.13 -21.88
CA PRO A 34 20.56 0.89 -21.32
C PRO A 34 21.50 -0.02 -20.52
N ASP A 35 22.81 0.22 -20.61
CA ASP A 35 23.83 -0.52 -19.84
C ASP A 35 23.40 -0.66 -18.38
N ALA A 36 23.55 -1.87 -17.82
CA ALA A 36 23.01 -2.22 -16.50
C ALA A 36 23.37 -1.24 -15.35
N PRO A 37 24.59 -0.67 -15.29
CA PRO A 37 24.92 0.37 -14.33
C PRO A 37 24.11 1.67 -14.52
N SER A 38 23.89 2.08 -15.77
CA SER A 38 23.13 3.31 -16.07
C SER A 38 21.65 3.16 -15.70
N SER A 39 21.05 2.01 -16.00
CA SER A 39 19.68 1.65 -15.61
C SER A 39 19.52 1.62 -14.09
N PHE A 40 20.51 1.06 -13.37
CA PHE A 40 20.50 1.03 -11.92
C PHE A 40 20.60 2.43 -11.30
N VAL A 41 21.45 3.32 -11.84
CA VAL A 41 21.56 4.71 -11.37
C VAL A 41 20.25 5.47 -11.58
N GLN A 42 19.55 5.26 -12.70
CA GLN A 42 18.23 5.84 -12.91
C GLN A 42 17.21 5.32 -11.88
N ALA A 43 17.26 4.02 -11.56
CA ALA A 43 16.42 3.43 -10.53
C ALA A 43 16.68 4.03 -9.14
N GLU A 44 17.95 4.23 -8.76
CA GLU A 44 18.31 4.88 -7.50
C GLU A 44 17.86 6.34 -7.45
N LYS A 45 17.96 7.10 -8.55
CA LYS A 45 17.41 8.47 -8.62
C LYS A 45 15.89 8.48 -8.42
N ALA A 46 15.17 7.55 -9.05
CA ALA A 46 13.73 7.42 -8.86
C ALA A 46 13.39 7.00 -7.42
N PHE A 47 14.19 6.12 -6.81
CA PHE A 47 14.00 5.71 -5.42
C PHE A 47 14.27 6.86 -4.44
N ALA A 48 15.30 7.69 -4.68
CA ALA A 48 15.57 8.87 -3.87
C ALA A 48 14.38 9.85 -3.87
N ARG A 49 13.78 10.11 -5.04
CA ARG A 49 12.55 10.92 -5.15
C ARG A 49 11.39 10.31 -4.36
N TYR A 50 11.23 8.99 -4.44
CA TYR A 50 10.27 8.28 -3.60
C TYR A 50 10.56 8.49 -2.11
N GLN A 51 11.81 8.39 -1.66
CA GLN A 51 12.17 8.53 -0.24
C GLN A 51 11.99 9.94 0.30
N GLN A 52 12.22 10.97 -0.52
CA GLN A 52 12.03 12.37 -0.15
C GLN A 52 10.57 12.69 0.17
N TYR A 53 9.62 12.08 -0.53
CA TYR A 53 8.20 12.30 -0.27
C TYR A 53 7.72 11.46 0.91
N GLN A 54 7.40 12.08 2.04
CA GLN A 54 6.83 11.39 3.20
C GLN A 54 5.35 11.67 3.34
N LEU A 55 4.57 10.67 3.77
CA LEU A 55 3.17 10.91 4.15
C LEU A 55 3.14 11.81 5.39
N LYS A 56 2.12 12.68 5.49
CA LYS A 56 1.94 13.57 6.63
C LYS A 56 1.67 12.77 7.90
N SER A 57 1.98 13.35 9.05
CA SER A 57 1.75 12.73 10.37
C SER A 57 0.27 12.56 10.71
N SER A 58 -0.61 13.38 10.12
CA SER A 58 -2.06 13.31 10.27
C SER A 58 -2.75 13.86 9.03
N TYR A 59 -4.01 13.48 8.83
CA TYR A 59 -4.83 13.96 7.72
C TYR A 59 -6.20 14.46 8.20
N PRO A 60 -6.66 15.61 7.67
CA PRO A 60 -7.94 16.20 8.04
C PRO A 60 -9.13 15.39 7.52
N ASP A 61 -8.94 14.61 6.45
CA ASP A 61 -9.98 13.76 5.88
C ASP A 61 -9.37 12.62 5.04
N ALA A 62 -10.21 11.63 4.75
CA ALA A 62 -9.80 10.44 3.99
C ALA A 62 -9.45 10.72 2.51
N THR A 63 -9.94 11.81 1.93
CA THR A 63 -9.66 12.20 0.54
C THR A 63 -8.23 12.72 0.45
N SER A 64 -7.86 13.66 1.33
CA SER A 64 -6.49 14.18 1.43
C SER A 64 -5.46 13.05 1.61
N PHE A 65 -5.74 12.09 2.51
CA PHE A 65 -4.88 10.92 2.68
C PHE A 65 -4.79 10.07 1.41
N ARG A 66 -5.92 9.87 0.72
CA ARG A 66 -5.98 9.06 -0.50
C ARG A 66 -5.16 9.68 -1.62
N GLU A 67 -5.18 11.01 -1.76
CA GLU A 67 -4.43 11.74 -2.76
C GLU A 67 -2.92 11.64 -2.53
N ASP A 68 -2.47 11.89 -1.30
CA ASP A 68 -1.06 11.73 -0.93
C ASP A 68 -0.59 10.27 -1.10
N LEU A 69 -1.42 9.31 -0.69
CA LEU A 69 -1.12 7.90 -0.89
C LEU A 69 -1.05 7.53 -2.40
N LYS A 70 -1.91 8.13 -3.23
CA LYS A 70 -1.87 7.95 -4.69
C LYS A 70 -0.59 8.54 -5.29
N HIS A 71 -0.16 9.71 -4.82
CA HIS A 71 1.09 10.32 -5.25
C HIS A 71 2.29 9.45 -4.86
N LYS A 72 2.35 9.00 -3.59
CA LYS A 72 3.38 8.07 -3.11
C LYS A 72 3.41 6.76 -3.91
N ALA A 73 2.23 6.19 -4.20
CA ALA A 73 2.10 4.99 -5.02
C ALA A 73 2.58 5.18 -6.47
N ASN A 74 2.41 6.39 -7.03
CA ASN A 74 2.96 6.73 -8.34
C ASN A 74 4.49 6.75 -8.33
N LEU A 75 5.09 7.44 -7.35
CA LEU A 75 6.56 7.45 -7.17
C LEU A 75 7.11 6.03 -6.98
N PHE A 76 6.40 5.20 -6.20
CA PHE A 76 6.71 3.78 -6.04
C PHE A 76 6.69 3.04 -7.38
N SER A 77 5.64 3.25 -8.19
CA SER A 77 5.50 2.58 -9.49
C SER A 77 6.62 2.96 -10.46
N ILE A 78 7.03 4.23 -10.47
CA ILE A 78 8.14 4.72 -11.30
C ILE A 78 9.45 4.05 -10.87
N ALA A 79 9.79 4.09 -9.58
CA ALA A 79 11.01 3.45 -9.08
C ALA A 79 11.03 1.94 -9.32
N LYS A 80 9.89 1.26 -9.10
CA LYS A 80 9.75 -0.18 -9.38
C LYS A 80 9.98 -0.52 -10.85
N LYS A 81 9.49 0.31 -11.78
CA LYS A 81 9.68 0.12 -13.22
C LYS A 81 11.18 0.10 -13.55
N HIS A 82 11.94 1.11 -13.12
CA HIS A 82 13.38 1.20 -13.39
C HIS A 82 14.17 0.02 -12.80
N TYR A 83 13.83 -0.45 -11.59
CA TYR A 83 14.47 -1.66 -11.05
C TYR A 83 14.14 -2.91 -11.87
N LYS A 84 12.90 -3.03 -12.37
CA LYS A 84 12.48 -4.18 -13.18
C LYS A 84 13.31 -4.31 -14.45
N ASP A 85 13.62 -3.19 -15.09
CA ASP A 85 14.42 -3.14 -16.31
C ASP A 85 15.86 -3.62 -16.05
N THR A 86 16.35 -3.46 -14.82
CA THR A 86 17.70 -3.91 -14.42
C THR A 86 17.75 -5.38 -13.98
N PHE A 87 16.61 -6.03 -13.70
CA PHE A 87 16.58 -7.44 -13.26
C PHE A 87 17.10 -8.43 -14.30
N THR A 88 16.92 -8.11 -15.58
CA THR A 88 17.25 -8.96 -16.73
C THR A 88 18.68 -8.76 -17.23
N SER A 89 19.48 -7.93 -16.56
CA SER A 89 20.89 -7.75 -16.91
C SER A 89 21.67 -9.06 -16.83
N LYS A 90 22.59 -9.26 -17.79
CA LYS A 90 23.57 -10.36 -17.82
C LYS A 90 24.59 -10.26 -16.68
N GLN A 91 24.81 -9.07 -16.12
CA GLN A 91 25.73 -8.87 -15.01
C GLN A 91 25.03 -9.21 -13.68
N HIS A 92 25.46 -10.32 -13.07
CA HIS A 92 24.87 -10.88 -11.86
C HIS A 92 24.79 -9.88 -10.71
N GLU A 93 25.84 -9.09 -10.49
CA GLU A 93 25.91 -8.11 -9.40
C GLU A 93 24.77 -7.09 -9.47
N TRP A 94 24.55 -6.46 -10.63
CA TRP A 94 23.50 -5.47 -10.80
C TRP A 94 22.10 -6.06 -10.72
N SER A 95 21.93 -7.31 -11.18
CA SER A 95 20.67 -8.04 -11.03
C SER A 95 20.34 -8.28 -9.55
N ILE A 96 21.33 -8.71 -8.76
CA ILE A 96 21.19 -8.91 -7.31
C ILE A 96 20.93 -7.58 -6.60
N ALA A 97 21.71 -6.54 -6.92
CA ALA A 97 21.54 -5.18 -6.36
C ALA A 97 20.11 -4.67 -6.59
N SER A 98 19.62 -4.80 -7.82
CA SER A 98 18.29 -4.34 -8.21
C SER A 98 17.19 -5.11 -7.48
N LEU A 99 17.30 -6.45 -7.38
CA LEU A 99 16.34 -7.26 -6.63
C LEU A 99 16.31 -6.87 -5.15
N THR A 100 17.48 -6.66 -4.54
CA THR A 100 17.59 -6.23 -3.14
C THR A 100 16.96 -4.85 -2.94
N ARG A 101 17.26 -3.87 -3.80
CA ARG A 101 16.73 -2.50 -3.68
C ARG A 101 15.24 -2.41 -4.00
N ALA A 102 14.75 -3.18 -4.96
CA ALA A 102 13.32 -3.32 -5.20
C ALA A 102 12.61 -3.96 -3.98
N GLY A 103 13.26 -4.92 -3.31
CA GLY A 103 12.80 -5.45 -2.03
C GLY A 103 12.68 -4.35 -0.97
N ASP A 104 13.70 -3.50 -0.83
CA ASP A 104 13.69 -2.37 0.11
C ASP A 104 12.54 -1.39 -0.18
N LEU A 105 12.32 -1.06 -1.46
CA LEU A 105 11.21 -0.21 -1.91
C LEU A 105 9.84 -0.80 -1.51
N HIS A 106 9.63 -2.09 -1.76
CA HIS A 106 8.41 -2.80 -1.36
C HIS A 106 8.21 -2.83 0.15
N MET A 107 9.28 -3.09 0.90
CA MET A 107 9.24 -3.13 2.37
C MET A 107 8.96 -1.77 2.98
N ASP A 108 9.57 -0.70 2.43
CA ASP A 108 9.31 0.67 2.89
C ASP A 108 7.84 1.04 2.69
N PHE A 109 7.28 0.78 1.51
CA PHE A 109 5.87 1.05 1.24
C PHE A 109 4.94 0.24 2.15
N ALA A 110 5.29 -1.03 2.43
CA ALA A 110 4.55 -1.85 3.39
C ALA A 110 4.54 -1.22 4.80
N LYS A 111 5.70 -0.75 5.28
CA LYS A 111 5.81 -0.08 6.59
C LYS A 111 4.97 1.18 6.68
N GLN A 112 4.94 1.99 5.61
CA GLN A 112 4.09 3.18 5.57
C GLN A 112 2.59 2.84 5.66
N LEU A 113 2.17 1.72 5.07
CA LEU A 113 0.79 1.24 5.20
C LEU A 113 0.50 0.69 6.61
N TYR A 114 1.42 -0.03 7.23
CA TYR A 114 1.26 -0.51 8.61
C TYR A 114 1.16 0.64 9.60
N ASN A 115 1.96 1.68 9.38
CA ASN A 115 2.04 2.87 10.19
C ASN A 115 1.21 4.01 9.60
N ALA A 116 0.15 3.70 8.85
CA ALA A 116 -0.69 4.71 8.25
C ALA A 116 -1.18 5.70 9.32
N PRO A 117 -1.04 7.01 9.08
CA PRO A 117 -1.34 8.05 10.05
C PRO A 117 -2.83 8.04 10.43
N PRO A 118 -3.20 8.60 11.60
CA PRO A 118 -4.59 8.82 11.95
C PRO A 118 -5.25 9.75 10.92
N ILE A 119 -6.46 9.38 10.52
CA ILE A 119 -7.30 10.11 9.57
C ILE A 119 -8.63 10.35 10.24
N ASP A 120 -9.18 11.55 10.10
CA ASP A 120 -10.57 11.76 10.45
C ASP A 120 -11.49 10.99 9.49
N LEU A 121 -12.18 9.99 10.05
CA LEU A 121 -13.15 9.15 9.35
C LEU A 121 -14.59 9.52 9.74
N GLU A 122 -14.79 10.50 10.62
CA GLU A 122 -16.09 10.95 11.08
C GLU A 122 -16.91 11.54 9.94
N THR A 123 -16.31 12.42 9.14
CA THR A 123 -16.97 13.01 7.96
C THR A 123 -17.39 11.92 6.97
N LEU A 124 -16.53 10.93 6.74
CA LEU A 124 -16.82 9.81 5.86
C LEU A 124 -17.97 8.94 6.41
N ALA A 125 -17.93 8.61 7.71
CA ALA A 125 -18.97 7.84 8.38
C ALA A 125 -20.31 8.58 8.39
N THR A 126 -20.30 9.88 8.69
CA THR A 126 -21.48 10.76 8.67
C THR A 126 -22.14 10.79 7.30
N ASN A 127 -21.35 10.97 6.24
CA ASN A 127 -21.86 10.99 4.87
C ASN A 127 -22.46 9.63 4.47
N GLN A 128 -21.84 8.52 4.89
CA GLN A 128 -22.39 7.18 4.66
C GLN A 128 -23.71 6.96 5.40
N ILE A 129 -23.79 7.34 6.68
CA ILE A 129 -25.02 7.23 7.47
C ILE A 129 -26.14 8.08 6.86
N ARG A 130 -25.86 9.35 6.53
CA ARG A 130 -26.82 10.25 5.88
C ARG A 130 -27.36 9.67 4.58
N ARG A 131 -26.50 9.14 3.71
CA ARG A 131 -26.94 8.48 2.46
C ARG A 131 -27.90 7.32 2.73
N VAL A 132 -27.63 6.50 3.74
CA VAL A 132 -28.51 5.38 4.13
C VAL A 132 -29.85 5.90 4.66
N LEU A 133 -29.85 6.92 5.52
CA LEU A 133 -31.06 7.50 6.09
C LEU A 133 -31.96 8.16 5.02
N ILE A 134 -31.36 8.91 4.09
CA ILE A 134 -32.06 9.50 2.93
C ILE A 134 -32.69 8.41 2.08
N ARG A 135 -31.93 7.34 1.76
CA ARG A 135 -32.44 6.20 0.98
C ARG A 135 -33.58 5.47 1.67
N LYS A 136 -33.67 5.55 2.99
CA LYS A 136 -34.75 4.97 3.80
C LYS A 136 -35.94 5.90 3.99
N GLY A 137 -35.94 7.09 3.40
CA GLY A 137 -37.03 8.05 3.51
C GLY A 137 -37.19 8.66 4.90
N ILE A 138 -36.13 8.63 5.73
CA ILE A 138 -36.20 9.18 7.09
C ILE A 138 -36.27 10.72 7.03
N PRO A 139 -37.25 11.38 7.67
CA PRO A 139 -37.35 12.85 7.70
C PRO A 139 -36.11 13.51 8.32
N LYS A 140 -35.77 14.73 7.88
CA LYS A 140 -34.54 15.43 8.29
C LYS A 140 -34.45 15.62 9.80
N GLU A 141 -35.57 15.89 10.46
CA GLU A 141 -35.68 16.11 11.90
C GLU A 141 -35.30 14.83 12.67
N VAL A 142 -35.76 13.68 12.17
CA VAL A 142 -35.42 12.36 12.72
C VAL A 142 -33.95 12.04 12.44
N GLN A 143 -33.45 12.35 11.24
CA GLN A 143 -32.03 12.15 10.89
C GLN A 143 -31.10 12.87 11.87
N GLN A 144 -31.37 14.14 12.18
CA GLN A 144 -30.56 14.93 13.11
C GLN A 144 -30.50 14.30 14.51
N ARG A 145 -31.60 13.73 14.99
CA ARG A 145 -31.67 13.07 16.31
C ARG A 145 -30.94 11.73 16.35
N VAL A 146 -31.00 10.94 15.27
CA VAL A 146 -30.42 9.58 15.24
C VAL A 146 -28.97 9.55 14.79
N LEU A 147 -28.53 10.54 14.00
CA LEU A 147 -27.19 10.57 13.41
C LEU A 147 -26.07 10.47 14.47
N PRO A 148 -26.06 11.22 15.59
CA PRO A 148 -25.00 11.09 16.60
C PRO A 148 -24.93 9.69 17.21
N LYS A 149 -26.10 9.09 17.50
CA LYS A 149 -26.19 7.73 18.07
C LYS A 149 -25.68 6.66 17.10
N LEU A 150 -25.98 6.82 15.81
CA LEU A 150 -25.49 5.92 14.76
C LEU A 150 -23.99 6.12 14.53
N LEU A 151 -23.52 7.36 14.52
CA LEU A 151 -22.11 7.69 14.33
C LEU A 151 -21.24 7.06 15.42
N ALA A 152 -21.62 7.21 16.69
CA ALA A 152 -20.91 6.60 17.82
C ALA A 152 -20.77 5.05 17.68
N ARG A 153 -21.75 4.40 17.05
CA ARG A 153 -21.72 2.93 16.81
C ARG A 153 -20.93 2.53 15.56
N VAL A 154 -20.96 3.36 14.52
CA VAL A 154 -20.39 3.06 13.20
C VAL A 154 -18.92 3.46 13.12
N LEU A 155 -18.55 4.60 13.70
CA LEU A 155 -17.20 5.18 13.60
C LEU A 155 -16.09 4.19 14.03
N PRO A 156 -16.18 3.48 15.17
CA PRO A 156 -15.16 2.50 15.55
C PRO A 156 -15.03 1.34 14.54
N ARG A 157 -16.14 0.94 13.90
CA ARG A 157 -16.14 -0.12 12.88
C ARG A 157 -15.48 0.37 11.59
N VAL A 158 -15.72 1.62 11.21
CA VAL A 158 -15.09 2.26 10.04
C VAL A 158 -13.59 2.40 10.26
N GLN A 159 -13.15 2.88 11.43
CA GLN A 159 -11.75 2.96 11.83
C GLN A 159 -11.06 1.59 11.81
N ARG A 160 -11.67 0.57 12.45
CA ARG A 160 -11.15 -0.81 12.44
C ARG A 160 -11.04 -1.37 11.02
N SER A 161 -12.06 -1.17 10.20
CA SER A 161 -12.07 -1.65 8.80
C SER A 161 -11.04 -0.93 7.94
N PHE A 162 -10.79 0.35 8.18
CA PHE A 162 -9.70 1.09 7.55
C PHE A 162 -8.34 0.51 7.92
N ARG A 163 -8.06 0.33 9.23
CA ARG A 163 -6.80 -0.24 9.72
C ARG A 163 -6.54 -1.64 9.16
N ILE A 164 -7.54 -2.52 9.20
CA ILE A 164 -7.43 -3.88 8.64
C ILE A 164 -7.07 -3.84 7.15
N ARG A 165 -7.65 -2.92 6.37
CA ARG A 165 -7.34 -2.78 4.94
C ARG A 165 -5.92 -2.28 4.70
N MET A 166 -5.44 -1.34 5.51
CA MET A 166 -4.05 -0.88 5.41
C MET A 166 -3.07 -2.01 5.73
N ILE A 167 -3.32 -2.79 6.78
CA ILE A 167 -2.51 -3.97 7.12
C ILE A 167 -2.54 -5.01 6.00
N LYS A 168 -3.72 -5.38 5.48
CA LYS A 168 -3.83 -6.35 4.38
C LYS A 168 -3.07 -5.90 3.14
N ARG A 169 -3.12 -4.61 2.80
CA ARG A 169 -2.33 -4.05 1.69
C ARG A 169 -0.83 -4.07 2.01
N GLY A 170 -0.44 -3.69 3.23
CA GLY A 170 0.95 -3.78 3.68
C GLY A 170 1.52 -5.19 3.54
N ASN A 171 0.75 -6.22 3.94
CA ASN A 171 1.15 -7.62 3.81
C ASN A 171 1.44 -8.01 2.36
N PHE A 172 0.60 -7.58 1.42
CA PHE A 172 0.83 -7.82 -0.01
C PHE A 172 2.19 -7.27 -0.49
N PHE A 173 2.56 -6.06 -0.05
CA PHE A 173 3.86 -5.48 -0.40
C PHE A 173 5.03 -6.15 0.34
N ALA A 174 4.84 -6.54 1.60
CA ALA A 174 5.85 -7.26 2.38
C ALA A 174 6.14 -8.66 1.80
N GLU A 175 5.13 -9.38 1.33
CA GLU A 175 5.29 -10.65 0.63
C GLU A 175 6.04 -10.49 -0.70
N ALA A 176 5.74 -9.44 -1.45
CA ALA A 176 6.49 -9.10 -2.66
C ALA A 176 7.96 -8.77 -2.35
N ALA A 177 8.24 -8.04 -1.26
CA ALA A 177 9.60 -7.79 -0.80
C ALA A 177 10.33 -9.10 -0.47
N LEU A 178 9.70 -10.00 0.30
CA LEU A 178 10.25 -11.32 0.63
C LEU A 178 10.60 -12.13 -0.61
N SER A 179 9.72 -12.14 -1.62
CA SER A 179 9.98 -12.82 -2.89
C SER A 179 11.21 -12.24 -3.60
N LEU A 180 11.36 -10.92 -3.63
CA LEU A 180 12.51 -10.26 -4.25
C LEU A 180 13.82 -10.55 -3.52
N TYR A 181 13.84 -10.50 -2.18
CA TYR A 181 15.04 -10.85 -1.42
C TYR A 181 15.42 -12.33 -1.59
N LYS A 182 14.45 -13.26 -1.58
CA LYS A 182 14.72 -14.68 -1.86
C LYS A 182 15.32 -14.87 -3.25
N ARG A 183 14.83 -14.15 -4.26
CA ARG A 183 15.39 -14.17 -5.62
C ARG A 183 16.80 -13.60 -5.66
N ALA A 184 17.09 -12.52 -4.93
CA ALA A 184 18.43 -11.95 -4.82
C ALA A 184 19.41 -12.95 -4.20
N VAL A 185 19.02 -13.63 -3.12
CA VAL A 185 19.83 -14.67 -2.46
C VAL A 185 20.01 -15.90 -3.34
N LYS A 186 18.99 -16.33 -4.10
CA LYS A 186 19.10 -17.48 -5.01
C LYS A 186 20.05 -17.20 -6.19
N LYS A 187 20.17 -15.95 -6.62
CA LYS A 187 21.09 -15.54 -7.71
C LYS A 187 22.54 -15.39 -7.28
N ASP A 188 22.81 -15.47 -5.98
CA ASP A 188 24.15 -15.37 -5.39
C ASP A 188 25.01 -16.57 -5.81
N SER A 189 26.29 -16.33 -6.12
CA SER A 189 27.27 -17.37 -6.45
C SER A 189 28.00 -17.85 -5.17
N ALA A 190 29.01 -18.72 -5.31
CA ALA A 190 29.77 -19.29 -4.19
C ALA A 190 30.47 -18.23 -3.30
N GLN A 191 30.71 -17.02 -3.82
CA GLN A 191 31.23 -15.88 -3.05
C GLN A 191 30.16 -14.80 -2.90
N PRO A 192 29.56 -14.62 -1.71
CA PRO A 192 28.46 -13.68 -1.52
C PRO A 192 28.94 -12.23 -1.61
N GLY A 193 28.43 -11.50 -2.62
CA GLY A 193 28.66 -10.06 -2.73
C GLY A 193 27.90 -9.24 -1.69
N LYS A 194 28.26 -7.95 -1.54
CA LYS A 194 27.61 -7.01 -0.60
C LYS A 194 26.07 -7.02 -0.68
N TRP A 195 25.52 -7.11 -1.89
CA TRP A 195 24.07 -7.05 -2.11
C TRP A 195 23.32 -8.31 -1.68
N SER A 196 23.94 -9.49 -1.77
CA SER A 196 23.34 -10.73 -1.32
C SER A 196 23.41 -10.88 0.19
N ILE A 197 24.49 -10.42 0.82
CA ILE A 197 24.60 -10.30 2.29
C ILE A 197 23.46 -9.41 2.82
N ARG A 198 23.28 -8.22 2.24
CA ARG A 198 22.17 -7.33 2.60
C ARG A 198 20.80 -8.00 2.41
N ALA A 199 20.57 -8.72 1.32
CA ALA A 199 19.32 -9.45 1.11
C ALA A 199 19.08 -10.53 2.18
N LYS A 200 20.12 -11.28 2.57
CA LYS A 200 20.06 -12.28 3.66
C LYS A 200 19.71 -11.60 4.99
N GLU A 201 20.30 -10.45 5.30
CA GLU A 201 19.96 -9.66 6.48
C GLU A 201 18.50 -9.20 6.48
N GLN A 202 18.00 -8.68 5.35
CA GLN A 202 16.60 -8.27 5.25
C GLN A 202 15.65 -9.46 5.44
N LEU A 203 15.94 -10.63 4.87
CA LEU A 203 15.14 -11.84 5.10
C LEU A 203 15.07 -12.23 6.57
N LYS A 204 16.17 -12.09 7.32
CA LYS A 204 16.17 -12.33 8.78
C LYS A 204 15.28 -11.32 9.51
N ARG A 205 15.29 -10.05 9.10
CA ARG A 205 14.49 -8.98 9.71
C ARG A 205 12.99 -9.09 9.41
N ILE A 206 12.61 -9.62 8.25
CA ILE A 206 11.19 -9.62 7.81
C ILE A 206 10.36 -10.71 8.50
N LYS A 207 10.99 -11.77 9.01
CA LYS A 207 10.29 -12.80 9.82
C LYS A 207 9.49 -12.20 11.00
N PHE A 208 9.80 -10.97 11.43
CA PHE A 208 9.07 -10.25 12.47
C PHE A 208 7.80 -9.52 12.01
N TYR A 209 7.67 -9.19 10.72
CA TYR A 209 6.55 -8.38 10.20
C TYR A 209 5.36 -9.20 9.72
N SER A 210 5.49 -10.52 9.60
CA SER A 210 4.36 -11.44 9.46
C SER A 210 3.65 -11.62 10.81
N LEU A 211 3.12 -10.53 11.37
CA LEU A 211 2.25 -10.62 12.54
C LEU A 211 0.94 -11.29 12.11
N PRO A 212 0.48 -12.33 12.82
CA PRO A 212 -0.82 -12.93 12.53
C PRO A 212 -1.90 -11.87 12.73
N LEU A 213 -2.81 -11.76 11.76
CA LEU A 213 -4.05 -10.99 11.82
C LEU A 213 -5.03 -11.54 12.89
N LYS A 214 -4.54 -12.17 13.97
CA LYS A 214 -5.39 -12.60 15.08
C LYS A 214 -5.62 -11.39 15.98
N PRO A 215 -6.85 -10.85 16.05
CA PRO A 215 -7.20 -10.03 17.19
C PRO A 215 -6.99 -10.88 18.44
N LYS A 216 -6.27 -10.36 19.45
CA LYS A 216 -6.43 -10.89 20.80
C LYS A 216 -7.90 -10.72 21.14
N SER A 217 -8.59 -11.85 21.28
CA SER A 217 -9.97 -11.98 21.76
C SER A 217 -10.08 -11.45 23.16
#